data_AF-A0A7W1UYR1-F1
#
_entry.id   AF-A0A7W1UYR1-F1
#
_cell.length_a   1.000
_cell.length_b   1.000
_cell.length_c   1.000
_cell.angle_alpha   90.00
_cell.angle_beta   90.00
_cell.angle_gamma   90.00
#
_symmetry.space_group_name_H-M   'P 1'
#
loop_
_entity.id
_entity.type
_entity.pdbx_description
1 polymer ?
#
loop_
_entity_poly.entity_id
_entity_poly.type
_entity_poly.pdbx_seq_one_letter_code
_entity_poly.pdbx_strand_id
1 'polypeptide(L)'
;MKKGILVSVQCILLCILLISCKSDDDSMNPLVELGDTYLSAKINGKDFIATNNNISFQLHTVSNAQWIVIEGIVDGEVLTLQPSGHSFPPGMVLENPGPYGSLNSLTIGQNVWTSEDPVEITDIISNKIVKGTFSFTLTNSEDNSTKSVTEGVFQWTYN
;
A
#
# COMPACT_ATOMS: atom_id res chain seq x y z
N MET A 1 -56.89 58.07 21.27
CA MET A 1 -55.48 58.30 21.65
C MET A 1 -54.76 56.97 21.60
N LYS A 2 -53.85 56.79 20.64
CA LYS A 2 -53.05 55.57 20.42
C LYS A 2 -51.60 56.01 20.25
N LYS A 3 -50.68 55.53 21.08
CA LYS A 3 -49.23 55.50 20.82
C LYS A 3 -48.66 54.29 21.56
N GLY A 4 -48.37 53.22 20.81
CA GLY A 4 -47.52 52.11 21.23
C GLY A 4 -46.25 52.18 20.39
N ILE A 5 -45.11 52.30 21.06
CA ILE A 5 -43.79 52.48 20.48
C ILE A 5 -43.30 51.15 19.91
N LEU A 6 -42.93 51.15 18.63
CA LEU A 6 -42.37 50.01 17.91
C LEU A 6 -40.85 50.11 18.00
N VAL A 7 -40.20 49.20 18.73
CA VAL A 7 -38.74 49.11 18.82
C VAL A 7 -38.23 48.26 17.66
N SER A 8 -37.33 48.86 16.88
CA SER A 8 -36.65 48.27 15.73
C SER A 8 -35.69 47.17 16.14
N VAL A 9 -35.87 45.96 15.60
CA VAL A 9 -34.87 44.89 15.63
C VAL A 9 -34.25 44.83 14.25
N GLN A 10 -33.01 45.32 14.15
CA GLN A 10 -32.23 45.31 12.92
C GLN A 10 -30.85 44.73 13.20
N CYS A 11 -30.44 43.84 12.29
CA CYS A 11 -29.06 43.44 11.98
C CYS A 11 -28.26 42.65 13.03
N ILE A 12 -28.33 41.32 12.96
CA ILE A 12 -27.11 40.49 13.04
C ILE A 12 -27.15 39.48 11.89
N LEU A 13 -26.52 39.89 10.80
CA LEU A 13 -26.04 39.06 9.70
C LEU A 13 -24.78 38.34 10.21
N LEU A 14 -24.83 37.01 10.43
CA LEU A 14 -23.63 36.21 10.64
C LEU A 14 -23.80 34.78 10.11
N CYS A 15 -23.19 34.56 8.95
CA CYS A 15 -22.52 33.33 8.52
C CYS A 15 -23.30 32.00 8.55
N ILE A 16 -24.00 31.68 7.45
CA ILE A 16 -24.12 30.29 6.99
C ILE A 16 -23.84 30.26 5.48
N LEU A 17 -22.56 30.20 5.14
CA LEU A 17 -22.12 29.69 3.84
C LEU A 17 -21.59 28.27 4.10
N LEU A 18 -22.48 27.28 4.06
CA LEU A 18 -22.07 25.89 3.90
C LEU A 18 -21.75 25.66 2.42
N ILE A 19 -20.55 26.05 2.01
CA ILE A 19 -19.91 25.45 0.84
C ILE A 19 -19.26 24.18 1.35
N SER A 20 -20.03 23.10 1.41
CA SER A 20 -19.48 21.75 1.50
C SER A 20 -18.92 21.38 0.12
N CYS A 21 -17.74 21.93 -0.18
CA CYS A 21 -16.88 21.35 -1.19
C CYS A 21 -16.19 20.14 -0.55
N LYS A 22 -16.76 18.97 -0.79
CA LYS A 22 -16.01 17.72 -0.77
C LYS A 22 -14.89 17.81 -1.81
N SER A 23 -13.68 18.02 -1.34
CA SER A 23 -12.46 17.58 -1.99
C SER A 23 -11.52 17.36 -0.82
N ASP A 24 -11.46 16.11 -0.36
CA ASP A 24 -10.43 15.65 0.57
C ASP A 24 -9.09 15.89 -0.12
N ASP A 25 -8.52 17.07 0.14
CA ASP A 25 -7.09 17.31 0.09
C ASP A 25 -6.46 16.59 1.30
N ASP A 26 -6.54 15.25 1.29
CA ASP A 26 -5.55 14.45 2.00
C ASP A 26 -4.32 14.46 1.10
N SER A 27 -3.59 15.56 1.22
CA SER A 27 -2.22 15.68 0.76
C SER A 27 -1.48 14.45 1.23
N MET A 28 -1.17 13.55 0.29
CA MET A 28 -0.18 12.50 0.52
C MET A 28 1.05 13.18 1.11
N ASN A 29 1.39 12.73 2.32
CA ASN A 29 2.66 12.99 3.00
C ASN A 29 3.80 12.86 1.96
N PRO A 30 4.80 13.76 1.96
CA PRO A 30 5.59 14.05 0.77
C PRO A 30 6.16 12.75 0.26
N LEU A 31 5.80 12.42 -0.98
CA LEU A 31 6.45 11.41 -1.79
C LEU A 31 7.95 11.58 -1.57
N VAL A 32 8.54 10.71 -0.76
CA VAL A 32 9.91 10.29 -1.02
C VAL A 32 9.89 9.97 -2.50
N GLU A 33 10.74 10.60 -3.31
CA GLU A 33 10.94 10.20 -4.70
C GLU A 33 11.52 8.78 -4.66
N LEU A 34 10.63 7.79 -4.48
CA LEU A 34 10.94 6.39 -4.57
C LEU A 34 11.31 6.19 -6.03
N GLY A 35 12.57 5.84 -6.29
CA GLY A 35 13.06 5.59 -7.65
C GLY A 35 12.26 4.49 -8.36
N ASP A 36 12.70 4.08 -9.54
CA ASP A 36 11.93 3.18 -10.41
C ASP A 36 11.59 1.81 -9.79
N THR A 37 12.26 1.41 -8.70
CA THR A 37 12.05 0.15 -7.99
C THR A 37 12.04 0.34 -6.47
N TYR A 38 10.92 -0.01 -5.82
CA TYR A 38 10.71 0.17 -4.38
C TYR A 38 9.66 -0.78 -3.78
N LEU A 39 9.72 -0.93 -2.46
CA LEU A 39 8.72 -1.57 -1.59
C LEU A 39 8.57 -0.71 -0.35
N SER A 40 7.35 -0.27 -0.05
CA SER A 40 7.06 0.44 1.19
C SER A 40 5.80 -0.05 1.86
N ALA A 41 5.76 0.05 3.18
CA ALA A 41 4.59 -0.24 4.01
C ALA A 41 4.73 0.44 5.38
N LYS A 42 3.67 0.38 6.18
CA LYS A 42 3.73 0.62 7.62
C LYS A 42 3.62 -0.69 8.37
N ILE A 43 4.63 -1.02 9.16
CA ILE A 43 4.66 -2.19 10.04
C ILE A 43 4.37 -1.72 11.46
N ASN A 44 3.20 -2.06 12.02
CA ASN A 44 2.69 -1.50 13.27
C ASN A 44 2.76 0.04 13.30
N GLY A 45 2.50 0.70 12.16
CA GLY A 45 2.56 2.15 12.02
C GLY A 45 3.96 2.75 11.78
N LYS A 46 5.04 1.96 11.92
CA LYS A 46 6.41 2.39 11.58
C LYS A 46 6.65 2.25 10.09
N ASP A 47 7.24 3.27 9.47
CA ASP A 47 7.59 3.23 8.05
C ASP A 47 8.66 2.18 7.77
N PHE A 48 8.38 1.36 6.76
CA PHE A 48 9.31 0.43 6.13
C PHE A 48 9.46 0.87 4.68
N ILE A 49 10.65 1.30 4.26
CA ILE A 49 10.89 1.80 2.91
C ILE A 49 12.19 1.17 2.38
N ALA A 50 12.05 0.24 1.45
CA ALA A 50 13.15 -0.41 0.75
C ALA A 50 13.24 0.13 -0.69
N THR A 51 14.42 0.64 -1.07
CA THR A 51 14.71 1.15 -2.42
C THR A 51 16.09 0.68 -2.87
N ASN A 52 16.33 0.70 -4.19
CA ASN A 52 17.65 0.47 -4.79
C ASN A 52 18.32 -0.83 -4.29
N ASN A 53 19.43 -0.73 -3.56
CA ASN A 53 20.24 -1.86 -3.09
C ASN A 53 19.60 -2.65 -1.94
N ASN A 54 18.50 -2.15 -1.38
CA ASN A 54 17.81 -2.75 -0.23
C ASN A 54 16.55 -3.50 -0.65
N ILE A 55 16.34 -3.69 -1.95
CA ILE A 55 15.20 -4.42 -2.48
C ILE A 55 15.65 -5.38 -3.58
N SER A 56 15.05 -6.56 -3.61
CA SER A 56 15.23 -7.54 -4.68
C SER A 56 13.89 -7.98 -5.24
N PHE A 57 13.85 -8.17 -6.55
CA PHE A 57 12.72 -8.77 -7.27
C PHE A 57 13.24 -9.98 -8.04
N GLN A 58 12.67 -11.15 -7.77
CA GLN A 58 13.07 -12.40 -8.41
C GLN A 58 11.87 -13.01 -9.12
N LEU A 59 11.97 -13.17 -10.43
CA LEU A 59 11.00 -13.93 -11.22
C LEU A 59 11.43 -15.40 -11.23
N HIS A 60 10.64 -16.25 -10.58
CA HIS A 60 10.81 -17.70 -10.66
C HIS A 60 9.94 -18.24 -11.79
N THR A 61 10.47 -19.22 -12.52
CA THR A 61 9.75 -19.93 -13.59
C THR A 61 9.98 -21.42 -13.42
N VAL A 62 8.91 -22.20 -13.22
CA VAL A 62 8.94 -23.66 -13.14
C VAL A 62 7.87 -24.25 -14.05
N SER A 63 8.31 -24.97 -15.09
CA SER A 63 7.45 -25.46 -16.17
C SER A 63 6.64 -24.32 -16.80
N ASN A 64 5.36 -24.18 -16.44
CA ASN A 64 4.45 -23.17 -16.98
C ASN A 64 3.95 -22.18 -15.91
N ALA A 65 4.41 -22.33 -14.67
CA ALA A 65 4.08 -21.45 -13.56
C ALA A 65 5.22 -20.44 -13.36
N GLN A 66 4.84 -19.19 -13.11
CA GLN A 66 5.77 -18.17 -12.66
C GLN A 66 5.29 -17.59 -11.34
N TRP A 67 6.18 -16.92 -10.63
CA TRP A 67 5.83 -16.11 -9.47
C TRP A 67 6.95 -15.11 -9.23
N ILE A 68 6.59 -14.02 -8.58
CA ILE A 68 7.54 -13.00 -8.17
C ILE A 68 7.80 -13.18 -6.68
N VAL A 69 9.06 -13.08 -6.28
CA VAL A 69 9.46 -12.87 -4.90
C VAL A 69 9.98 -11.46 -4.79
N ILE A 70 9.40 -10.68 -3.88
CA ILE A 70 9.80 -9.31 -3.58
C ILE A 70 10.37 -9.33 -2.18
N GLU A 71 11.62 -8.92 -2.00
CA GLU A 71 12.26 -8.84 -0.70
C GLU A 71 12.79 -7.44 -0.46
N GLY A 72 12.31 -6.77 0.58
CA GLY A 72 12.88 -5.52 1.07
C GLY A 72 13.64 -5.75 2.37
N ILE A 73 14.73 -5.01 2.57
CA ILE A 73 15.55 -5.07 3.77
C ILE A 73 15.74 -3.66 4.33
N VAL A 74 15.29 -3.41 5.56
CA VAL A 74 15.43 -2.11 6.24
C VAL A 74 15.82 -2.36 7.69
N ASP A 75 16.95 -1.80 8.12
CA ASP A 75 17.45 -1.92 9.50
C ASP A 75 17.53 -3.37 10.04
N GLY A 76 17.77 -4.35 9.16
CA GLY A 76 17.81 -5.78 9.50
C GLY A 76 16.44 -6.45 9.62
N GLU A 77 15.35 -5.73 9.36
CA GLU A 77 14.02 -6.29 9.13
C GLU A 77 13.89 -6.69 7.64
N VAL A 78 13.41 -7.90 7.36
CA VAL A 78 13.24 -8.43 6.00
C VAL A 78 11.77 -8.68 5.73
N LEU A 79 11.17 -7.90 4.82
CA LEU A 79 9.80 -8.10 4.35
C LEU A 79 9.83 -8.84 3.02
N THR A 80 9.25 -10.05 2.99
CA THR A 80 9.13 -10.88 1.79
C THR A 80 7.68 -10.99 1.36
N LEU A 81 7.40 -10.66 0.10
CA LEU A 81 6.11 -10.86 -0.54
C LEU A 81 6.26 -11.90 -1.65
N GLN A 82 5.36 -12.87 -1.68
CA GLN A 82 5.28 -13.86 -2.75
C GLN A 82 3.86 -13.91 -3.30
N PRO A 83 3.45 -12.95 -4.15
CA PRO A 83 2.20 -13.04 -4.90
C PRO A 83 2.18 -14.33 -5.73
N SER A 84 1.39 -15.31 -5.28
CA SER A 84 1.22 -16.61 -5.93
C SER A 84 0.05 -16.57 -6.91
N GLY A 85 0.20 -17.24 -8.05
CA GLY A 85 -0.93 -17.46 -8.97
C GLY A 85 -0.81 -16.82 -10.35
N HIS A 86 0.36 -16.33 -10.76
CA HIS A 86 0.53 -15.82 -12.12
C HIS A 86 1.67 -16.44 -12.92
N SER A 87 1.32 -16.99 -14.07
CA SER A 87 2.26 -17.05 -15.20
C SER A 87 2.42 -15.61 -15.72
N PHE A 88 3.64 -15.09 -15.80
CA PHE A 88 4.02 -13.80 -16.38
C PHE A 88 4.64 -14.03 -17.78
N PRO A 89 3.89 -14.56 -18.77
CA PRO A 89 4.48 -14.86 -20.07
C PRO A 89 5.06 -13.58 -20.70
N PRO A 90 6.13 -13.70 -21.51
CA PRO A 90 6.65 -12.56 -22.25
C PRO A 90 5.54 -11.94 -23.11
N GLY A 91 5.23 -10.67 -22.90
CA GLY A 91 4.18 -9.98 -23.66
C GLY A 91 2.86 -9.73 -22.92
N MET A 92 2.73 -10.12 -21.65
CA MET A 92 1.47 -10.03 -20.89
C MET A 92 1.05 -8.60 -20.54
N VAL A 93 -0.03 -8.12 -21.18
CA VAL A 93 -0.86 -7.03 -20.66
C VAL A 93 -1.78 -7.61 -19.58
N LEU A 94 -1.79 -7.02 -18.38
CA LEU A 94 -2.65 -7.48 -17.30
C LEU A 94 -4.10 -7.03 -17.59
N GLU A 95 -4.88 -7.88 -18.27
CA GLU A 95 -6.28 -7.55 -18.59
C GLU A 95 -7.21 -7.62 -17.36
N ASN A 96 -6.77 -8.22 -16.26
CA ASN A 96 -7.55 -8.37 -15.04
C ASN A 96 -6.68 -8.26 -13.77
N PRO A 97 -6.47 -7.05 -13.21
CA PRO A 97 -5.89 -6.89 -11.87
C PRO A 97 -6.77 -7.56 -10.82
N GLY A 98 -6.17 -8.07 -9.74
CA GLY A 98 -6.92 -8.71 -8.66
C GLY A 98 -6.05 -9.26 -7.52
N PRO A 99 -6.68 -9.78 -6.46
CA PRO A 99 -5.98 -10.37 -5.32
C PRO A 99 -5.36 -11.71 -5.69
N TYR A 100 -4.06 -11.87 -5.43
CA TYR A 100 -3.33 -13.11 -5.65
C TYR A 100 -2.99 -13.74 -4.30
N GLY A 101 -3.36 -15.01 -4.10
CA GLY A 101 -2.98 -15.72 -2.86
C GLY A 101 -1.48 -15.57 -2.64
N SER A 102 -1.00 -15.32 -1.43
CA SER A 102 0.41 -14.97 -1.24
C SER A 102 0.97 -15.62 -0.01
N LEU A 103 2.22 -16.08 -0.04
CA LEU A 103 2.96 -16.38 1.17
C LEU A 103 3.78 -15.14 1.51
N ASN A 104 3.31 -14.37 2.47
CA ASN A 104 3.97 -13.16 2.92
C ASN A 104 4.64 -13.42 4.25
N SER A 105 5.85 -12.91 4.42
CA SER A 105 6.57 -13.03 5.69
C SER A 105 7.35 -11.78 6.04
N LEU A 106 7.51 -11.56 7.34
CA LEU A 106 8.41 -10.57 7.91
C LEU A 106 9.35 -11.26 8.87
N THR A 107 10.65 -11.07 8.68
CA THR A 107 11.69 -11.58 9.58
C THR A 107 12.33 -10.41 10.31
N ILE A 108 12.40 -10.50 11.64
CA ILE A 108 13.10 -9.53 12.50
C ILE A 108 13.97 -10.31 13.49
N GLY A 109 15.29 -10.22 13.33
CA GLY A 109 16.21 -11.05 14.10
C GLY A 109 16.00 -12.54 13.78
N GLN A 110 15.63 -13.34 14.78
CA GLN A 110 15.32 -14.77 14.60
C GLN A 110 13.82 -15.07 14.48
N ASN A 111 12.96 -14.08 14.70
CA ASN A 111 11.52 -14.26 14.71
C ASN A 111 10.95 -14.09 13.30
N VAL A 112 9.97 -14.93 12.96
CA VAL A 112 9.28 -14.92 11.66
C VAL A 112 7.78 -14.78 11.90
N TRP A 113 7.16 -13.81 11.22
CA TRP A 113 5.70 -13.68 11.15
C TRP A 113 5.24 -13.95 9.72
N THR A 114 4.11 -14.63 9.53
CA THR A 114 3.59 -15.02 8.22
C THR A 114 2.14 -14.61 8.03
N SER A 115 1.73 -14.43 6.77
CA SER A 115 0.32 -14.31 6.36
C SER A 115 0.11 -15.00 5.01
N GLU A 116 -1.09 -15.55 4.82
CA GLU A 116 -1.56 -16.08 3.54
C GLU A 116 -2.46 -15.08 2.78
N ASP A 117 -2.66 -13.89 3.35
CA ASP A 117 -3.49 -12.84 2.77
C ASP A 117 -2.95 -12.39 1.41
N PRO A 118 -3.84 -12.05 0.46
CA PRO A 118 -3.41 -11.76 -0.89
C PRO A 118 -2.64 -10.44 -1.03
N VAL A 119 -1.74 -10.40 -2.00
CA VAL A 119 -1.13 -9.17 -2.54
C VAL A 119 -1.83 -8.86 -3.87
N GLU A 120 -2.22 -7.61 -4.07
CA GLU A 120 -2.93 -7.18 -5.27
C GLU A 120 -1.95 -6.57 -6.27
N ILE A 121 -1.87 -7.12 -7.49
CA ILE A 121 -1.16 -6.43 -8.59
C ILE A 121 -2.16 -5.47 -9.21
N THR A 122 -1.86 -4.18 -9.11
CA THR A 122 -2.75 -3.11 -9.55
C THR A 122 -2.48 -2.67 -10.99
N ASP A 123 -1.24 -2.84 -11.48
CA ASP A 123 -0.87 -2.39 -12.81
C ASP A 123 0.34 -3.17 -13.38
N ILE A 124 0.32 -3.41 -14.69
CA ILE A 124 1.47 -3.85 -15.47
C ILE A 124 1.60 -2.93 -16.69
N ILE A 125 2.58 -2.04 -16.65
CA ILE A 125 2.78 -1.01 -17.69
C ILE A 125 3.82 -1.51 -18.69
N SER A 126 3.42 -1.61 -19.95
CA SER A 126 4.30 -1.89 -21.10
C SER A 126 5.21 -3.12 -20.93
N ASN A 127 4.78 -4.13 -20.16
CA ASN A 127 5.56 -5.33 -19.82
C ASN A 127 6.91 -5.03 -19.14
N LYS A 128 7.04 -3.83 -18.55
CA LYS A 128 8.27 -3.33 -17.95
C LYS A 128 8.10 -2.86 -16.53
N ILE A 129 6.90 -2.50 -16.10
CA ILE A 129 6.67 -2.04 -14.73
C ILE A 129 5.56 -2.88 -14.14
N VAL A 130 5.79 -3.50 -12.98
CA VAL A 130 4.75 -4.16 -12.18
C VAL A 130 4.55 -3.34 -10.91
N LYS A 131 3.30 -2.99 -10.63
CA LYS A 131 2.89 -2.29 -9.42
C LYS A 131 1.88 -3.12 -8.65
N GLY A 132 1.91 -3.01 -7.33
CA GLY A 132 0.88 -3.61 -6.51
C GLY A 132 0.76 -2.99 -5.14
N THR A 133 -0.30 -3.38 -4.46
CA THR A 133 -0.67 -2.95 -3.13
C THR A 133 -0.89 -4.18 -2.24
N PHE A 134 -0.74 -3.98 -0.93
CA PHE A 134 -1.00 -5.05 0.05
C PHE A 134 -1.34 -4.46 1.42
N SER A 135 -2.15 -5.20 2.16
CA SER A 135 -2.47 -4.92 3.56
C SER A 135 -2.88 -6.23 4.22
N PHE A 136 -2.18 -6.62 5.28
CA PHE A 136 -2.40 -7.90 5.94
C PHE A 136 -1.95 -7.88 7.40
N THR A 137 -2.36 -8.90 8.15
CA THR A 137 -1.87 -9.14 9.51
C THR A 137 -0.96 -10.34 9.52
N LEU A 138 0.30 -10.14 9.90
CA LEU A 138 1.25 -11.23 10.06
C LEU A 138 1.14 -11.83 11.46
N THR A 139 1.27 -13.15 11.57
CA THR A 139 1.20 -13.90 12.84
C THR A 139 2.49 -14.69 13.05
N ASN A 140 3.04 -14.63 14.27
CA ASN A 140 4.15 -15.50 14.68
C ASN A 140 3.57 -16.79 15.28
N SER A 141 3.95 -17.95 14.73
CA SER A 141 3.43 -19.25 15.15
C SER A 141 3.94 -19.72 16.53
N GLU A 142 5.04 -19.14 17.01
CA GLU A 142 5.65 -19.52 18.30
C GLU A 142 4.91 -18.91 19.49
N ASP A 143 4.49 -17.65 19.37
CA ASP A 143 3.89 -16.89 20.47
C ASP A 143 2.49 -16.31 20.18
N ASN A 144 1.97 -16.51 18.95
CA ASN A 144 0.71 -15.94 18.44
C ASN A 144 0.67 -14.40 18.45
N SER A 145 1.82 -13.72 18.58
CA SER A 145 1.89 -12.28 18.43
C SER A 145 1.63 -11.88 16.97
N THR A 146 1.08 -10.68 16.79
CA THR A 146 0.74 -10.17 15.46
C THR A 146 1.46 -8.87 15.14
N LYS A 147 1.63 -8.62 13.84
CA LYS A 147 2.08 -7.35 13.30
C LYS A 147 1.14 -6.92 12.17
N SER A 148 0.61 -5.71 12.25
CA SER A 148 -0.16 -5.13 11.14
C SER A 148 0.79 -4.61 10.09
N VAL A 149 0.49 -4.91 8.83
CA VAL A 149 1.15 -4.36 7.65
C VAL A 149 0.10 -3.61 6.85
N THR A 150 0.23 -2.30 6.79
CA THR A 150 -0.75 -1.40 6.16
C THR A 150 -0.06 -0.48 5.16
N GLU A 151 -0.83 0.17 4.28
CA GLU A 151 -0.29 1.12 3.28
C GLU A 151 0.83 0.49 2.42
N GLY A 152 0.74 -0.81 2.18
CA GLY A 152 1.72 -1.55 1.41
C GLY A 152 1.63 -1.23 -0.06
N VAL A 153 2.75 -0.82 -0.66
CA VAL A 153 2.89 -0.53 -2.09
C VAL A 153 4.24 -1.00 -2.60
N PHE A 154 4.29 -1.47 -3.84
CA PHE A 154 5.56 -1.77 -4.52
C PHE A 154 5.53 -1.38 -5.98
N GLN A 155 6.71 -1.11 -6.53
CA GLN A 155 6.95 -0.94 -7.95
C GLN A 155 8.23 -1.67 -8.33
N TRP A 156 8.20 -2.39 -9.44
CA TRP A 156 9.37 -3.01 -10.05
C TRP A 156 9.48 -2.64 -11.50
N THR A 157 10.64 -2.16 -11.93
CA THR A 157 10.96 -1.97 -13.34
C THR A 157 11.90 -3.08 -13.84
N TYR A 158 11.48 -3.82 -14.87
CA TYR A 158 12.29 -4.77 -15.62
C TYR A 158 13.22 -4.02 -16.57
N ASN A 159 14.49 -4.45 -16.64
CA ASN A 159 15.46 -3.99 -17.64
C ASN A 159 15.50 -4.93 -18.85
#